data_AF-U2PCK1-F1
#
_entry.id   AF-U2PCK1-F1
#
_cell.length_a   1.000
_cell.length_b   1.000
_cell.length_c   1.000
_cell.angle_alpha   90.00
_cell.angle_beta   90.00
_cell.angle_gamma   90.00
#
_symmetry.space_group_name_H-M   'P 1'
#
loop_
_entity.id
_entity.type
_entity.pdbx_description
1 polymer ?
#
loop_
_entity_poly.entity_id
_entity_poly.type
_entity_poly.pdbx_seq_one_letter_code
_entity_poly.pdbx_strand_id
1 'polypeptide(L)'
;MDDRFLPVTREEMLERGWDTCDFVYVCGDAYVDHPSFGAAIICRVLESHGYKVCFLSQPNWRDKTDFMRFGKPRLGFLISSGNIDSMVNHYTVAKKRRKTDNYTPGGVMGKRPDRAVIVYS
;
A
#
# COMPACT_ATOMS: atom_id res chain seq x y z
N MET A 1 20.10 6.59 -6.35
CA MET A 1 18.70 6.24 -6.02
C MET A 1 17.82 7.27 -6.71
N ASP A 2 16.68 6.86 -7.26
CA ASP A 2 15.71 7.81 -7.82
C ASP A 2 14.97 8.47 -6.64
N ASP A 3 15.15 9.77 -6.46
CA ASP A 3 14.52 10.55 -5.37
C ASP A 3 13.00 10.75 -5.59
N ARG A 4 12.45 10.29 -6.72
CA ARG A 4 11.01 10.34 -6.98
C ARG A 4 10.25 9.30 -6.15
N PHE A 5 9.05 9.65 -5.70
CA PHE A 5 8.08 8.74 -5.08
C PHE A 5 7.73 7.57 -5.99
N LEU A 6 7.50 6.39 -5.41
CA LEU A 6 6.99 5.22 -6.13
C LEU A 6 5.69 5.54 -6.89
N PRO A 7 5.45 4.94 -8.07
CA PRO A 7 4.19 5.09 -8.78
C PRO A 7 3.02 4.58 -7.94
N VAL A 8 2.02 5.42 -7.75
CA VAL A 8 0.72 5.09 -7.15
C VAL A 8 -0.40 5.09 -8.20
N THR A 9 -0.13 5.59 -9.40
CA THR A 9 -1.03 5.55 -10.57
C THR A 9 -0.43 4.80 -11.76
N ARG A 10 -1.28 4.35 -12.69
CA ARG A 10 -0.82 3.67 -13.91
C ARG A 10 -0.08 4.64 -14.82
N GLU A 11 -0.49 5.89 -14.82
CA GLU A 11 0.09 6.99 -15.57
C GLU A 11 1.53 7.24 -15.12
N GLU A 12 1.77 7.37 -13.80
CA GLU A 12 3.12 7.51 -13.23
C GLU A 12 4.03 6.31 -13.57
N MET A 13 3.47 5.10 -13.60
CA MET A 13 4.20 3.88 -14.01
C MET A 13 4.64 3.97 -15.48
N LEU A 14 3.74 4.43 -16.37
CA LEU A 14 4.02 4.60 -17.79
C LEU A 14 5.00 5.76 -18.05
N GLU A 15 4.91 6.86 -17.30
CA GLU A 15 5.85 7.99 -17.37
C GLU A 15 7.29 7.59 -17.01
N ARG A 16 7.45 6.54 -16.20
CA ARG A 16 8.77 5.92 -15.92
C ARG A 16 9.24 4.99 -17.05
N GLY A 17 8.48 4.83 -18.13
CA GLY A 17 8.77 3.94 -19.25
C GLY A 17 8.53 2.46 -18.91
N TRP A 18 7.64 2.16 -17.95
CA TRP A 18 7.35 0.80 -17.54
C TRP A 18 6.01 0.32 -18.10
N ASP A 19 6.05 -0.65 -19.02
CA ASP A 19 4.83 -1.33 -19.48
C ASP A 19 4.24 -2.26 -18.41
N THR A 20 5.11 -2.81 -17.55
CA THR A 20 4.77 -3.69 -16.43
C THR A 20 5.69 -3.46 -15.24
N CYS A 21 5.16 -3.67 -14.03
CA CYS A 21 5.91 -3.67 -12.78
C CYS A 21 6.30 -5.09 -12.36
N ASP A 22 7.35 -5.20 -11.54
CA ASP A 22 7.75 -6.48 -10.96
C ASP A 22 6.87 -6.84 -9.78
N PHE A 23 6.61 -5.84 -8.92
CA PHE A 23 5.77 -5.99 -7.75
C PHE A 23 4.73 -4.88 -7.66
N VAL A 24 3.54 -5.24 -7.19
CA VAL A 24 2.56 -4.29 -6.65
C VAL A 24 2.55 -4.47 -5.13
N TYR A 25 2.94 -3.43 -4.39
CA TYR A 25 2.91 -3.43 -2.94
C TYR A 25 1.57 -2.90 -2.44
N VAL A 26 0.73 -3.76 -1.90
CA VAL A 26 -0.58 -3.45 -1.32
C VAL A 26 -0.43 -3.14 0.17
N CYS A 27 -0.81 -1.93 0.56
CA CYS A 27 -0.67 -1.44 1.93
C CYS A 27 -2.00 -0.96 2.51
N GLY A 28 -2.28 -1.31 3.76
CA GLY A 28 -3.43 -0.79 4.49
C GLY A 28 -3.27 0.64 5.02
N ASP A 29 -2.06 1.19 4.99
CA ASP A 29 -1.80 2.59 5.34
C ASP A 29 -1.73 3.47 4.08
N ALA A 30 -1.85 4.78 4.29
CA ALA A 30 -1.43 5.78 3.33
C ALA A 30 0.01 5.51 2.87
N TYR A 31 0.30 5.82 1.61
CA TYR A 31 1.68 5.83 1.15
C TYR A 31 2.44 7.01 1.78
N VAL A 32 3.46 6.68 2.59
CA VAL A 32 4.40 7.64 3.18
C VAL A 32 5.81 7.11 2.94
N ASP A 33 6.56 7.82 2.12
CA ASP A 33 7.92 7.44 1.73
C ASP A 33 8.93 7.93 2.77
N HIS A 34 8.94 7.27 3.93
CA HIS A 34 9.78 7.66 5.06
C HIS A 34 10.41 6.42 5.71
N PRO A 35 11.67 6.46 6.17
CA PRO A 35 12.35 5.30 6.78
C PRO A 35 11.69 4.77 8.06
N SER A 36 10.72 5.48 8.66
CA SER A 36 9.91 4.96 9.76
C SER A 36 8.78 4.03 9.31
N PHE A 37 8.55 3.89 8.00
CA PHE A 37 7.50 3.07 7.41
C PHE A 37 8.14 1.84 6.77
N GLY A 38 7.84 0.65 7.30
CA GLY A 38 8.46 -0.60 6.84
C GLY A 38 8.22 -0.86 5.36
N ALA A 39 7.03 -0.51 4.87
CA ALA A 39 6.68 -0.61 3.45
C ALA A 39 7.61 0.23 2.55
N ALA A 40 7.95 1.45 2.97
CA ALA A 40 8.89 2.30 2.23
C ALA A 40 10.28 1.68 2.17
N ILE A 41 10.80 1.18 3.31
CA ILE A 41 12.09 0.49 3.34
C ILE A 41 12.12 -0.69 2.37
N ILE A 42 11.12 -1.57 2.43
CA ILE A 42 11.04 -2.77 1.57
C ILE A 42 11.04 -2.35 0.09
N CYS A 43 10.18 -1.41 -0.30
CA CYS A 43 10.08 -0.97 -1.68
C CYS A 43 11.38 -0.30 -2.17
N ARG A 44 12.03 0.55 -1.36
CA ARG A 44 13.28 1.21 -1.72
C ARG A 44 14.46 0.23 -1.79
N VAL A 45 14.49 -0.79 -0.95
CA VAL A 45 15.47 -1.88 -1.05
C VAL A 45 15.26 -2.65 -2.36
N LEU A 46 14.02 -2.97 -2.74
CA LEU A 46 13.73 -3.62 -4.03
C LEU A 46 14.14 -2.74 -5.22
N GLU A 47 13.81 -1.45 -5.22
CA GLU A 47 14.25 -0.51 -6.28
C GLU A 47 15.78 -0.42 -6.37
N SER A 48 16.49 -0.45 -5.23
CA SER A 48 17.95 -0.44 -5.22
C SER A 48 18.58 -1.68 -5.87
N HIS A 49 17.85 -2.78 -5.95
CA HIS A 49 18.23 -4.00 -6.66
C HIS A 49 17.68 -4.06 -8.10
N GLY A 50 17.12 -2.96 -8.60
CA GLY A 50 16.64 -2.83 -9.98
C GLY A 50 15.21 -3.33 -10.22
N TYR A 51 14.46 -3.66 -9.16
CA TYR A 51 13.06 -4.06 -9.32
C TYR A 51 12.13 -2.85 -9.49
N LYS A 52 11.11 -3.01 -10.34
CA LYS A 52 10.04 -2.04 -10.58
C LYS A 52 8.90 -2.26 -9.60
N VAL A 53 8.70 -1.33 -8.67
CA VAL A 53 7.67 -1.46 -7.64
C VAL A 53 6.62 -0.36 -7.79
N CYS A 54 5.34 -0.75 -7.88
CA CYS A 54 4.21 0.18 -7.79
C CYS A 54 3.56 0.04 -6.40
N PHE A 55 3.09 1.13 -5.83
CA PHE A 55 2.51 1.17 -4.47
C PHE A 55 0.99 1.36 -4.54
N LEU A 56 0.24 0.41 -3.98
CA LEU A 56 -1.21 0.43 -3.88
C LEU A 56 -1.64 0.68 -2.43
N SER A 57 -1.79 1.96 -2.09
CA SER A 57 -2.20 2.42 -0.77
C SER A 57 -3.72 2.36 -0.60
N GLN A 58 -4.20 1.72 0.46
CA GLN A 58 -5.60 1.68 0.90
C GLN A 58 -6.59 1.38 -0.23
N PRO A 59 -6.39 0.29 -1.01
CA PRO A 59 -7.31 -0.01 -2.11
C PRO A 59 -8.72 -0.28 -1.57
N ASN A 60 -9.71 0.10 -2.36
CA ASN A 60 -11.09 -0.28 -2.12
C ASN A 60 -11.25 -1.79 -2.32
N TRP A 61 -11.31 -2.53 -1.21
CA TRP A 61 -11.47 -3.99 -1.21
C TRP A 61 -12.85 -4.50 -1.61
N ARG A 62 -13.83 -3.60 -1.80
CA ARG A 62 -15.18 -3.98 -2.23
C ARG A 62 -15.29 -4.16 -3.74
N ASP A 63 -14.27 -3.72 -4.47
CA ASP A 63 -14.23 -3.78 -5.92
C ASP A 63 -12.81 -4.12 -6.41
N LYS A 64 -12.71 -4.80 -7.55
CA LYS A 64 -11.42 -5.26 -8.09
C LYS A 64 -10.62 -4.18 -8.81
N THR A 65 -11.21 -3.03 -9.13
CA THR A 65 -10.61 -2.00 -10.00
C THR A 65 -9.26 -1.51 -9.47
N ASP A 66 -9.15 -1.28 -8.16
CA ASP A 66 -7.90 -0.82 -7.55
C ASP A 66 -6.77 -1.87 -7.66
N PHE A 67 -7.09 -3.15 -7.46
CA PHE A 67 -6.11 -4.24 -7.59
C PHE A 67 -5.69 -4.48 -9.04
N MET A 68 -6.53 -4.08 -10.00
CA MET A 68 -6.24 -4.19 -11.42
C MET A 68 -5.48 -2.98 -11.98
N ARG A 69 -5.29 -1.90 -11.19
CA ARG A 69 -4.72 -0.61 -11.61
C ARG A 69 -3.43 -0.73 -12.41
N PHE A 70 -2.52 -1.61 -11.99
CA PHE A 70 -1.19 -1.77 -12.61
C PHE A 70 -1.09 -2.97 -13.55
N GLY A 71 -2.19 -3.68 -13.79
CA GLY A 71 -2.17 -4.96 -14.50
C GLY A 71 -1.53 -6.09 -13.69
N LYS A 72 -1.19 -7.20 -14.36
CA LYS A 72 -0.52 -8.34 -13.73
C LYS A 72 0.96 -8.02 -13.50
N PRO A 73 1.46 -8.01 -12.25
CA PRO A 73 2.90 -7.85 -11.98
C PRO A 73 3.68 -9.07 -12.49
N ARG A 74 4.96 -8.85 -12.85
CA ARG A 74 5.84 -9.92 -13.34
C ARG A 74 6.16 -10.96 -12.27
N LEU A 75 6.34 -10.54 -11.02
CA LEU A 75 6.77 -11.40 -9.92
C LEU A 75 5.67 -11.64 -8.89
N GLY A 76 4.91 -10.60 -8.49
CA GLY A 76 3.75 -10.82 -7.64
C GLY A 76 3.24 -9.60 -6.89
N PHE A 77 2.28 -9.84 -6.00
CA PHE A 77 1.77 -8.86 -5.06
C PHE A 77 2.42 -9.05 -3.69
N LEU A 78 2.82 -7.95 -3.07
CA LEU A 78 3.29 -7.92 -1.68
C LEU A 78 2.19 -7.28 -0.84
N ILE A 79 1.72 -7.94 0.21
CA ILE A 79 0.53 -7.51 0.96
C ILE A 79 0.89 -7.25 2.41
N SER A 80 0.48 -6.09 2.94
CA SER A 80 0.65 -5.75 4.36
C SER A 80 -0.54 -4.95 4.90
N SER A 81 -0.79 -5.03 6.21
CA SER A 81 -1.82 -4.21 6.87
C SER A 81 -1.41 -2.74 7.03
N GLY A 82 -0.15 -2.40 6.73
CA GLY A 82 0.49 -1.16 7.14
C GLY A 82 1.49 -1.37 8.29
N ASN A 83 1.87 -0.27 8.94
CA ASN A 83 2.77 -0.26 10.10
C ASN A 83 2.13 -0.84 11.37
N ILE A 84 0.79 -0.85 11.42
CA ILE A 84 0.03 -1.39 12.54
C ILE A 84 -1.00 -2.40 12.01
N ASP A 85 -1.31 -3.40 12.83
CA ASP A 85 -2.44 -4.28 12.55
C ASP A 85 -3.75 -3.47 12.47
N SER A 86 -4.60 -3.80 11.50
CA SER A 86 -5.79 -2.99 11.23
C SER A 86 -6.86 -3.09 12.32
N MET A 87 -6.91 -4.20 13.07
CA MET A 87 -7.78 -4.30 14.24
C MET A 87 -7.27 -3.39 15.37
N VAL A 88 -5.96 -3.36 15.61
CA VAL A 88 -5.37 -2.49 16.65
C VAL A 88 -5.57 -1.01 16.29
N ASN A 89 -5.55 -0.68 15.00
CA ASN A 89 -5.84 0.67 14.55
C ASN A 89 -7.32 1.03 14.67
N HIS A 90 -8.24 0.12 14.36
CA HIS A 90 -9.67 0.41 14.43
C HIS A 90 -10.25 0.30 15.84
N TYR A 91 -9.61 -0.42 16.76
CA TYR A 91 -10.15 -0.69 18.09
C TYR A 91 -9.15 -0.39 19.22
N THR A 92 -9.68 -0.05 20.39
CA THR A 92 -8.91 -0.01 21.63
C THR A 92 -8.70 -1.41 22.19
N VAL A 93 -7.84 -1.55 23.20
CA VAL A 93 -7.67 -2.82 23.95
C VAL A 93 -8.98 -3.34 24.55
N ALA A 94 -9.92 -2.44 24.86
CA ALA A 94 -11.27 -2.77 25.33
C ALA A 94 -12.28 -2.99 24.20
N LYS A 95 -11.81 -3.20 22.95
CA LYS A 95 -12.62 -3.40 21.73
C LYS A 95 -13.58 -2.25 21.39
N LYS A 96 -13.34 -1.04 21.90
CA LYS A 96 -14.11 0.14 21.49
C LYS A 96 -13.57 0.65 20.15
N ARG A 97 -14.46 0.92 19.20
CA ARG A 97 -14.08 1.46 17.89
C ARG A 97 -13.50 2.88 18.03
N ARG A 98 -12.38 3.14 17.38
CA ARG A 98 -11.76 4.48 17.30
C ARG A 98 -12.54 5.36 16.34
N LYS A 99 -12.45 6.68 16.57
CA LYS A 99 -13.13 7.69 15.75
C LYS A 99 -12.35 8.06 14.48
N THR A 100 -11.03 7.86 14.50
CA THR A 100 -10.10 8.25 13.43
C THR A 100 -9.12 7.14 13.14
N ASP A 101 -8.67 7.08 11.88
CA ASP A 101 -7.58 6.20 11.44
C ASP A 101 -6.30 7.02 11.29
N ASN A 102 -5.32 6.77 12.16
CA ASN A 102 -4.06 7.54 12.21
C ASN A 102 -3.19 7.38 10.96
N TYR A 103 -3.43 6.33 10.17
CA TYR A 103 -2.65 6.02 8.96
C TYR A 103 -3.45 6.26 7.68
N THR A 104 -4.60 6.94 7.78
CA THR A 104 -5.39 7.39 6.62
C THR A 104 -5.26 8.91 6.47
N PRO A 105 -5.12 9.45 5.25
CA PRO A 105 -5.08 10.90 5.04
C PRO A 105 -6.35 11.57 5.61
N GLY A 106 -6.17 12.61 6.42
CA GLY A 106 -7.27 13.31 7.08
C GLY A 106 -7.96 12.52 8.21
N GLY A 107 -7.40 11.39 8.65
CA GLY A 107 -7.96 10.61 9.76
C GLY A 107 -9.24 9.85 9.41
N VAL A 108 -9.58 9.76 8.12
CA VAL A 108 -10.87 9.22 7.65
C VAL A 108 -10.98 7.72 7.96
N MET A 109 -12.11 7.32 8.54
CA MET A 109 -12.38 5.90 8.81
C MET A 109 -12.86 5.17 7.56
N GLY A 110 -12.60 3.85 7.50
CA GLY A 110 -13.18 2.96 6.49
C GLY A 110 -12.44 2.91 5.15
N LYS A 111 -11.23 3.51 5.06
CA LYS A 111 -10.32 3.35 3.92
C LYS A 111 -9.51 2.05 3.94
N ARG A 112 -9.40 1.40 5.10
CA ARG A 112 -8.81 0.07 5.29
C ARG A 112 -9.85 -0.89 5.91
N PRO A 113 -9.85 -2.20 5.57
CA PRO A 113 -10.68 -3.18 6.25
C PRO A 113 -10.09 -3.67 7.57
N ASP A 114 -10.96 -4.20 8.44
CA ASP A 114 -10.53 -5.10 9.52
C ASP A 114 -9.81 -6.33 8.94
N ARG A 115 -8.71 -6.76 9.58
CA ARG A 115 -7.83 -7.83 9.10
C ARG A 115 -7.34 -7.62 7.66
N ALA A 116 -6.75 -6.45 7.40
CA ALA A 116 -6.42 -5.98 6.05
C ALA A 116 -5.60 -6.98 5.22
N VAL A 117 -4.58 -7.63 5.82
CA VAL A 117 -3.77 -8.65 5.12
C VAL A 117 -4.63 -9.78 4.55
N ILE A 118 -5.60 -10.27 5.34
CA ILE A 118 -6.48 -11.39 4.96
C ILE A 118 -7.48 -10.95 3.89
N VAL A 119 -7.98 -9.72 3.98
CA VAL A 119 -8.99 -9.20 3.04
C VAL A 119 -8.36 -8.87 1.67
N TYR A 120 -7.08 -8.50 1.64
CA TYR A 120 -6.37 -8.17 0.41
C TYR A 120 -5.77 -9.38 -0.31
N SER A 121 -5.66 -10.55 0.32
CA SER A 121 -5.11 -11.80 -0.24
C SER A 121 -6.17 -12.69 -0.86
#